data_AF-A0A933M6W6-F1
#
_entry.id   AF-A0A933M6W6-F1
#
_cell.length_a   1.000
_cell.length_b   1.000
_cell.length_c   1.000
_cell.angle_alpha   90.00
_cell.angle_beta   90.00
_cell.angle_gamma   90.00
#
_symmetry.space_group_name_H-M   'P 1'
#
loop_
_entity.id
_entity.type
_entity.pdbx_description
1 polymer ?
#
loop_
_entity_poly.entity_id
_entity_poly.type
_entity_poly.pdbx_seq_one_letter_code
_entity_poly.pdbx_strand_id
1 'polypeptide(L)'
;MSNFLDDTRASYDALASEYAERIFDELKGKPLDRALLDRFAEMVQPLGVAVDMGCGPGQIARFLHERGVRVIGVDLSPQMVATARALNPEIEFQTGNMLALENIPDGAWGGIAAFYSIIHIPRAQIVDALRELKRVLAPRGVLFLAFHRGDETIHPEEMWGKKVNMDFHFWSRDAMEQHLREAGFEMLDVIERAPYAPDVEHQSHRVYMFARKM
;
A
#
# COMPACT_ATOMS: atom_id res chain seq x y z
N MET A 1 -2.12 0.62 26.98
CA MET A 1 -1.15 0.36 25.90
C MET A 1 -1.78 0.90 24.65
N SER A 2 -1.11 1.82 23.95
CA SER A 2 -1.60 2.32 22.66
C SER A 2 -1.69 1.14 21.69
N ASN A 3 -2.76 1.05 20.90
CA ASN A 3 -2.88 0.04 19.85
C ASN A 3 -2.00 0.48 18.67
N PHE A 4 -1.28 -0.42 18.00
CA PHE A 4 -0.33 -0.06 16.93
C PHE A 4 -0.96 0.84 15.85
N LEU A 5 -2.28 0.70 15.60
CA LEU A 5 -3.03 1.57 14.69
C LEU A 5 -2.98 3.06 15.12
N ASP A 6 -3.16 3.34 16.41
CA ASP A 6 -3.13 4.71 16.92
C ASP A 6 -1.73 5.30 16.80
N ASP A 7 -0.71 4.50 17.09
CA ASP A 7 0.70 4.88 17.03
C ASP A 7 1.16 5.13 15.58
N THR A 8 0.83 4.22 14.65
CA THR A 8 1.09 4.36 13.22
C THR A 8 0.35 5.58 12.65
N ARG A 9 -0.93 5.75 12.98
CA ARG A 9 -1.73 6.91 12.53
C ARG A 9 -1.13 8.22 13.01
N ALA A 10 -0.87 8.35 14.30
CA ALA A 10 -0.34 9.59 14.89
C ALA A 10 1.03 9.96 14.29
N SER A 11 1.86 8.94 14.03
CA SER A 11 3.18 9.16 13.44
C SER A 11 3.09 9.61 11.97
N TYR A 12 2.21 9.00 11.16
CA TYR A 12 1.97 9.49 9.78
C TYR A 12 1.25 10.83 9.73
N ASP A 13 0.36 11.12 10.69
CA ASP A 13 -0.25 12.44 10.83
C ASP A 13 0.82 13.53 11.06
N ALA A 14 1.81 13.25 11.89
CA ALA A 14 2.92 14.17 12.15
C ALA A 14 3.85 14.34 10.94
N LEU A 15 4.00 13.31 10.10
CA LEU A 15 4.90 13.28 8.95
C LEU A 15 4.27 13.77 7.64
N ALA A 16 2.96 13.98 7.57
CA ALA A 16 2.25 14.12 6.29
C ALA A 16 2.84 15.17 5.33
N SER A 17 3.24 16.34 5.84
CA SER A 17 3.84 17.40 5.02
C SER A 17 5.19 16.99 4.45
N GLU A 18 6.13 16.55 5.30
CA GLU A 18 7.46 16.13 4.90
C GLU A 18 7.43 14.88 4.02
N TYR A 19 6.45 14.00 4.24
CA TYR A 19 6.24 12.82 3.42
C TYR A 19 5.79 13.22 2.01
N ALA A 20 4.85 14.16 1.88
CA ALA A 20 4.44 14.66 0.57
C ALA A 20 5.59 15.32 -0.19
N GLU A 21 6.38 16.18 0.47
CA GLU A 21 7.53 16.83 -0.17
C GLU A 21 8.56 15.83 -0.73
N ARG A 22 8.77 14.72 -0.02
CA ARG A 22 9.83 13.75 -0.34
C ARG A 22 9.37 12.61 -1.23
N ILE A 23 8.13 12.16 -1.09
CA ILE A 23 7.64 10.89 -1.65
C ILE A 23 6.66 11.11 -2.79
N PHE A 24 5.96 12.24 -2.88
CA PHE A 24 4.91 12.44 -3.88
C PHE A 24 5.40 12.26 -5.33
N ASP A 25 6.64 12.61 -5.62
CA ASP A 25 7.26 12.50 -6.94
C ASP A 25 8.21 11.30 -7.10
N GLU A 26 8.29 10.39 -6.12
CA GLU A 26 9.27 9.29 -6.08
C GLU A 26 9.23 8.39 -7.32
N LEU A 27 8.03 8.21 -7.91
CA LEU A 27 7.84 7.33 -9.07
C LEU A 27 8.68 7.78 -10.28
N LYS A 28 9.04 9.07 -10.38
CA LYS A 28 9.89 9.59 -11.47
C LYS A 28 11.22 8.83 -11.56
N GLY A 29 11.78 8.41 -10.42
CA GLY A 29 13.04 7.66 -10.33
C GLY A 29 12.89 6.13 -10.33
N LYS A 30 11.66 5.60 -10.44
CA LYS A 30 11.37 4.17 -10.24
C LYS A 30 10.73 3.53 -11.47
N PRO A 31 11.51 3.26 -12.54
CA PRO A 31 10.96 2.75 -13.80
C PRO A 31 10.30 1.37 -13.67
N LEU A 32 10.80 0.48 -12.80
CA LEU A 32 10.16 -0.83 -12.61
C LEU A 32 8.81 -0.68 -11.90
N ASP A 33 8.74 0.11 -10.82
CA ASP A 33 7.49 0.38 -10.10
C ASP A 33 6.43 0.94 -11.06
N ARG A 34 6.80 1.89 -11.93
CA ARG A 34 5.91 2.43 -12.97
C ARG A 34 5.42 1.36 -13.93
N ALA A 35 6.33 0.52 -14.46
CA ALA A 35 5.95 -0.55 -15.38
C ALA A 35 5.01 -1.59 -14.74
N LEU A 36 5.23 -1.92 -13.46
CA LEU A 36 4.35 -2.83 -12.71
C LEU A 36 2.99 -2.19 -12.40
N LEU A 37 2.95 -0.88 -12.12
CA LEU A 37 1.70 -0.13 -11.97
C LEU A 37 0.93 0.01 -13.28
N ASP A 38 1.61 0.18 -14.42
CA ASP A 38 0.99 0.16 -15.75
C ASP A 38 0.32 -1.21 -16.00
N ARG A 39 1.02 -2.31 -15.70
CA ARG A 39 0.44 -3.66 -15.74
C ARG A 39 -0.77 -3.81 -14.82
N PHE A 40 -0.70 -3.29 -13.58
CA PHE A 40 -1.83 -3.32 -12.66
C PHE A 40 -3.03 -2.53 -13.20
N ALA A 41 -2.79 -1.36 -13.78
CA ALA A 41 -3.82 -0.54 -14.42
C ALA A 41 -4.56 -1.31 -15.51
N GLU A 42 -3.82 -1.95 -16.44
CA GLU A 42 -4.40 -2.78 -17.50
C GLU A 42 -5.26 -3.93 -16.96
N MET A 43 -4.82 -4.57 -15.87
CA MET A 43 -5.55 -5.68 -15.24
C MET A 43 -6.86 -5.23 -14.57
N VAL A 44 -6.90 -4.02 -14.00
CA VAL A 44 -8.03 -3.55 -13.16
C VAL A 44 -9.04 -2.69 -13.94
N GLN A 45 -8.62 -2.02 -15.02
CA GLN A 45 -9.54 -1.25 -15.89
C GLN A 45 -10.85 -1.99 -16.24
N PRO A 46 -10.86 -3.28 -16.65
CA PRO A 46 -12.10 -3.98 -16.96
C PRO A 46 -12.86 -4.49 -15.72
N LEU A 47 -12.30 -4.36 -14.52
CA LEU A 47 -12.83 -4.92 -13.27
C LEU A 47 -13.50 -3.87 -12.37
N GLY A 48 -13.36 -2.58 -12.67
CA GLY A 48 -14.03 -1.50 -11.96
C GLY A 48 -13.07 -0.59 -11.20
N VAL A 49 -13.41 -0.26 -9.95
CA VAL A 49 -12.65 0.70 -9.13
C VAL A 49 -11.37 0.06 -8.61
N ALA A 50 -10.25 0.75 -8.79
CA ALA A 50 -8.99 0.45 -8.11
C ALA A 50 -8.90 1.22 -6.78
N VAL A 51 -8.25 0.61 -5.78
CA VAL A 51 -7.95 1.27 -4.50
C VAL A 51 -6.45 1.35 -4.29
N ASP A 52 -5.97 2.55 -4.00
CA ASP A 52 -4.64 2.78 -3.42
C ASP A 52 -4.75 2.68 -1.90
N MET A 53 -4.32 1.56 -1.31
CA MET A 53 -4.49 1.21 0.09
C MET A 53 -3.25 1.57 0.91
N GLY A 54 -3.39 2.53 1.82
CA GLY A 54 -2.29 3.27 2.42
C GLY A 54 -1.72 4.29 1.43
N CYS A 55 -2.58 5.12 0.84
CA CYS A 55 -2.25 5.97 -0.30
C CYS A 55 -1.25 7.11 0.00
N GLY A 56 -1.01 7.45 1.27
CA GLY A 56 -0.14 8.56 1.65
C GLY A 56 -0.56 9.87 0.97
N PRO A 57 0.35 10.58 0.26
CA PRO A 57 0.02 11.79 -0.50
C PRO A 57 -0.64 11.51 -1.87
N GLY A 58 -0.94 10.24 -2.19
CA GLY A 58 -1.72 9.85 -3.35
C GLY A 58 -0.94 9.69 -4.65
N GLN A 59 0.38 9.48 -4.60
CA GLN A 59 1.22 9.35 -5.79
C GLN A 59 0.90 8.12 -6.64
N ILE A 60 0.52 7.00 -6.01
CA ILE A 60 0.12 5.78 -6.70
C ILE A 60 -1.28 5.97 -7.30
N ALA A 61 -2.24 6.49 -6.53
CA ALA A 61 -3.55 6.87 -7.03
C ALA A 61 -3.47 7.83 -8.24
N ARG A 62 -2.67 8.90 -8.15
CA ARG A 62 -2.40 9.84 -9.26
C ARG A 62 -1.90 9.10 -10.49
N PHE A 63 -0.89 8.25 -10.33
CA PHE A 63 -0.32 7.50 -11.42
C PHE A 63 -1.38 6.65 -12.14
N LEU A 64 -2.21 5.91 -11.39
CA LEU A 64 -3.28 5.09 -11.96
C LEU A 64 -4.38 5.93 -12.63
N HIS A 65 -4.75 7.05 -12.03
CA HIS A 65 -5.73 7.99 -12.59
C HIS A 65 -5.29 8.53 -13.96
N GLU A 66 -4.02 8.90 -14.10
CA GLU A 66 -3.43 9.35 -15.38
C GLU A 66 -3.45 8.26 -16.48
N ARG A 67 -3.62 6.98 -16.11
CA ARG A 67 -3.84 5.86 -17.05
C ARG A 67 -5.33 5.60 -17.32
N GLY A 68 -6.22 6.47 -16.86
CA GLY A 68 -7.67 6.32 -17.04
C GLY A 68 -8.32 5.29 -16.11
N VAL A 69 -7.62 4.84 -15.07
CA VAL A 69 -8.21 3.96 -14.05
C VAL A 69 -9.11 4.79 -13.14
N ARG A 70 -10.34 4.32 -12.90
CA ARG A 70 -11.17 4.87 -11.81
C ARG A 70 -10.57 4.42 -10.49
N VAL A 71 -9.97 5.34 -9.75
CA VAL A 71 -9.23 5.05 -8.53
C VAL A 71 -9.74 5.87 -7.35
N ILE A 72 -9.72 5.27 -6.17
CA ILE A 72 -9.90 5.95 -4.89
C ILE A 72 -8.68 5.67 -3.99
N GLY A 73 -8.29 6.61 -3.15
CA GLY A 73 -7.25 6.40 -2.14
C GLY A 73 -7.85 6.18 -0.75
N VAL A 74 -7.27 5.24 0.00
CA VAL A 74 -7.62 4.97 1.39
C VAL A 74 -6.36 5.07 2.24
N ASP A 75 -6.39 5.83 3.33
CA ASP A 75 -5.26 5.89 4.28
C ASP A 75 -5.75 5.89 5.73
N LEU A 76 -4.94 5.36 6.64
CA LEU A 76 -5.23 5.37 8.07
C LEU A 76 -5.10 6.79 8.65
N SER A 77 -4.20 7.61 8.10
CA SER A 77 -3.90 8.97 8.53
C SER A 77 -4.85 10.00 7.90
N PRO A 78 -5.67 10.71 8.71
CA PRO A 78 -6.47 11.83 8.21
C PRO A 78 -5.63 12.95 7.59
N GLN A 79 -4.41 13.20 8.08
CA GLN A 79 -3.54 14.24 7.49
C GLN A 79 -2.96 13.81 6.14
N MET A 80 -2.65 12.52 5.94
CA MET A 80 -2.30 12.00 4.61
C MET A 80 -3.46 12.18 3.64
N VAL A 81 -4.68 11.81 4.04
CA VAL A 81 -5.89 12.00 3.21
C VAL A 81 -6.11 13.48 2.86
N ALA A 82 -5.95 14.39 3.82
CA ALA A 82 -6.08 15.83 3.57
C ALA A 82 -5.03 16.31 2.56
N THR A 83 -3.78 15.87 2.72
CA THR A 83 -2.68 16.18 1.81
C THR A 83 -2.92 15.61 0.41
N ALA A 84 -3.36 14.35 0.30
CA ALA A 84 -3.66 13.71 -0.98
C ALA A 84 -4.78 14.42 -1.74
N ARG A 85 -5.85 14.85 -1.06
CA ARG A 85 -6.93 15.65 -1.66
C ARG A 85 -6.44 17.00 -2.17
N ALA A 86 -5.57 17.66 -1.43
CA ALA A 86 -5.01 18.95 -1.82
C ALA A 86 -4.12 18.83 -3.08
N LEU A 87 -3.33 17.75 -3.15
CA LEU A 87 -2.41 17.50 -4.27
C LEU A 87 -3.10 16.91 -5.51
N ASN A 88 -4.23 16.22 -5.33
CA ASN A 88 -4.92 15.48 -6.39
C ASN A 88 -6.45 15.73 -6.33
N PRO A 89 -6.93 16.95 -6.64
CA PRO A 89 -8.32 17.33 -6.42
C PRO A 89 -9.35 16.57 -7.28
N GLU A 90 -8.92 15.86 -8.32
CA GLU A 90 -9.78 15.07 -9.21
C GLU A 90 -9.99 13.63 -8.73
N ILE A 91 -9.33 13.22 -7.63
CA ILE A 91 -9.38 11.85 -7.10
C ILE A 91 -10.06 11.84 -5.73
N GLU A 92 -10.90 10.84 -5.50
CA GLU A 92 -11.54 10.62 -4.20
C GLU A 92 -10.55 9.97 -3.23
N PHE A 93 -10.44 10.53 -2.02
CA PHE A 93 -9.66 9.95 -0.92
C PHE A 93 -10.50 9.88 0.33
N GLN A 94 -10.30 8.85 1.14
CA GLN A 94 -11.00 8.68 2.43
C GLN A 94 -10.10 8.07 3.49
N THR A 95 -10.39 8.38 4.75
CA THR A 95 -9.74 7.71 5.88
C THR A 95 -10.31 6.31 6.05
N GLY A 96 -9.46 5.32 6.27
CA GLY A 96 -9.88 3.93 6.47
C GLY A 96 -8.80 3.05 7.09
N ASN A 97 -9.23 1.99 7.76
CA ASN A 97 -8.37 0.96 8.33
C ASN A 97 -8.42 -0.29 7.46
N MET A 98 -7.29 -0.71 6.89
CA MET A 98 -7.26 -1.91 6.03
C MET A 98 -7.62 -3.23 6.74
N LEU A 99 -7.58 -3.25 8.08
CA LEU A 99 -8.04 -4.39 8.89
C LEU A 99 -9.56 -4.42 9.10
N ALA A 100 -10.26 -3.31 8.85
CA ALA A 100 -11.68 -3.18 9.13
C ALA A 100 -12.34 -2.21 8.13
N LEU A 101 -12.79 -2.77 7.00
CA LEU A 101 -13.44 -2.06 5.90
C LEU A 101 -14.97 -2.29 5.95
N GLU A 102 -15.57 -2.20 7.13
CA GLU A 102 -16.96 -2.60 7.41
C GLU A 102 -18.00 -1.85 6.55
N ASN A 103 -17.71 -0.59 6.19
CA ASN A 103 -18.57 0.22 5.34
C ASN A 103 -18.42 -0.09 3.83
N ILE A 104 -17.54 -1.02 3.47
CA ILE A 104 -17.28 -1.43 2.10
C ILE A 104 -17.94 -2.79 1.83
N PRO A 105 -18.86 -2.88 0.86
CA PRO A 105 -19.48 -4.14 0.50
C PRO A 105 -18.48 -5.19 0.01
N ASP A 106 -18.81 -6.45 0.21
CA ASP A 106 -18.09 -7.56 -0.42
C ASP A 106 -18.07 -7.38 -1.94
N GLY A 107 -16.91 -7.57 -2.55
CA GLY A 107 -16.80 -7.48 -4.00
C GLY A 107 -16.88 -6.08 -4.61
N ALA A 108 -16.77 -5.02 -3.80
CA ALA A 108 -16.89 -3.64 -4.27
C ALA A 108 -15.77 -3.17 -5.23
N TRP A 109 -14.56 -3.73 -5.15
CA TRP A 109 -13.38 -3.19 -5.83
C TRP A 109 -12.75 -4.14 -6.84
N GLY A 110 -12.43 -3.64 -8.03
CA GLY A 110 -11.78 -4.43 -9.09
C GLY A 110 -10.32 -4.74 -8.80
N GLY A 111 -9.65 -3.87 -8.04
CA GLY A 111 -8.27 -4.10 -7.62
C GLY A 111 -7.83 -3.25 -6.44
N ILE A 112 -6.80 -3.69 -5.75
CA ILE A 112 -6.16 -3.00 -4.64
C ILE A 112 -4.65 -2.99 -4.87
N ALA A 113 -4.04 -1.81 -4.89
CA ALA A 113 -2.59 -1.65 -4.77
C ALA A 113 -2.27 -1.23 -3.33
N ALA A 114 -1.33 -1.93 -2.68
CA ALA A 114 -0.87 -1.61 -1.33
C ALA A 114 0.67 -1.51 -1.34
N PHE A 115 1.15 -0.30 -1.64
CA PHE A 115 2.57 -0.02 -1.78
C PHE A 115 3.16 0.39 -0.44
N TYR A 116 4.00 -0.49 0.13
CA TYR A 116 4.71 -0.26 1.39
C TYR A 116 3.81 0.11 2.59
N SER A 117 2.51 -0.20 2.52
CA SER A 117 1.54 0.10 3.59
C SER A 117 1.27 -1.09 4.51
N ILE A 118 1.35 -2.32 3.99
CA ILE A 118 1.17 -3.55 4.78
C ILE A 118 2.29 -3.77 5.82
N ILE A 119 3.41 -3.06 5.70
CA ILE A 119 4.61 -3.27 6.52
C ILE A 119 4.41 -2.84 7.98
N HIS A 120 3.32 -2.14 8.28
CA HIS A 120 2.93 -1.77 9.65
C HIS A 120 1.99 -2.77 10.32
N ILE A 121 1.51 -3.78 9.57
CA ILE A 121 0.58 -4.77 10.12
C ILE A 121 1.37 -5.78 10.96
N PRO A 122 1.05 -5.94 12.26
CA PRO A 122 1.72 -6.90 13.11
C PRO A 122 1.65 -8.30 12.51
N ARG A 123 2.70 -9.11 12.71
CA ARG A 123 2.78 -10.44 12.09
C ARG A 123 1.58 -11.34 12.39
N ALA A 124 1.00 -11.20 13.58
CA ALA A 124 -0.17 -11.96 13.99
C ALA A 124 -1.47 -11.56 13.26
N GLN A 125 -1.53 -10.38 12.63
CA GLN A 125 -2.73 -9.83 11.99
C GLN A 125 -2.64 -9.78 10.46
N ILE A 126 -1.49 -10.16 9.86
CA ILE A 126 -1.29 -10.03 8.41
C ILE A 126 -2.30 -10.85 7.60
N VAL A 127 -2.61 -12.08 8.03
CA VAL A 127 -3.57 -12.93 7.33
C VAL A 127 -4.98 -12.34 7.42
N ASP A 128 -5.34 -11.74 8.55
CA ASP A 128 -6.66 -11.11 8.72
C ASP A 128 -6.79 -9.84 7.88
N ALA A 129 -5.73 -9.02 7.78
CA ALA A 129 -5.69 -7.90 6.84
C ALA A 129 -5.89 -8.39 5.39
N LEU A 130 -5.15 -9.42 4.98
CA LEU A 130 -5.27 -9.98 3.63
C LEU A 130 -6.67 -10.57 3.37
N ARG A 131 -7.30 -11.21 4.36
CA ARG A 131 -8.69 -11.69 4.26
C ARG A 131 -9.68 -10.53 4.06
N GLU A 132 -9.49 -9.43 4.79
CA GLU A 132 -10.34 -8.26 4.65
C GLU A 132 -10.18 -7.60 3.28
N LEU A 133 -8.95 -7.46 2.78
CA LEU A 133 -8.68 -7.00 1.40
C LEU A 133 -9.31 -7.94 0.36
N LYS A 134 -9.25 -9.26 0.59
CA LYS A 134 -9.92 -10.24 -0.28
C LYS A 134 -11.43 -10.09 -0.26
N ARG A 135 -12.05 -9.84 0.90
CA ARG A 135 -13.50 -9.72 1.03
C ARG A 135 -14.04 -8.63 0.11
N VAL A 136 -13.44 -7.45 0.16
CA VAL A 136 -13.86 -6.26 -0.62
C VAL A 136 -13.48 -6.32 -2.10
N LEU A 137 -12.53 -7.16 -2.50
CA LEU A 137 -12.22 -7.38 -3.92
C LEU A 137 -13.36 -8.11 -4.65
N ALA A 138 -13.73 -7.66 -5.85
CA ALA A 138 -14.64 -8.34 -6.76
C ALA A 138 -14.13 -9.74 -7.13
N PRO A 139 -14.99 -10.67 -7.57
CA PRO A 139 -14.54 -11.94 -8.14
C PRO A 139 -13.47 -11.69 -9.23
N ARG A 140 -12.35 -12.43 -9.18
CA ARG A 140 -11.18 -12.24 -10.05
C ARG A 140 -10.44 -10.91 -9.87
N GLY A 141 -10.81 -10.11 -8.87
CA GLY A 141 -10.13 -8.87 -8.50
C GLY A 141 -8.67 -9.10 -8.11
N VAL A 142 -7.86 -8.06 -8.30
CA VAL A 142 -6.39 -8.15 -8.23
C VAL A 142 -5.87 -7.41 -7.00
N LEU A 143 -5.06 -8.10 -6.20
CA LEU A 143 -4.25 -7.49 -5.15
C LEU A 143 -2.82 -7.32 -5.66
N PHE A 144 -2.27 -6.12 -5.50
CA PHE A 144 -0.90 -5.80 -5.85
C PHE A 144 -0.15 -5.24 -4.63
N LEU A 145 0.76 -6.02 -4.07
CA LEU A 145 1.56 -5.65 -2.90
C LEU A 145 2.96 -5.22 -3.30
N ALA A 146 3.50 -4.20 -2.63
CA ALA A 146 4.93 -3.91 -2.63
C ALA A 146 5.43 -3.80 -1.17
N PHE A 147 6.55 -4.45 -0.85
CA PHE A 147 7.10 -4.46 0.51
C PHE A 147 8.63 -4.65 0.53
N HIS A 148 9.20 -4.54 1.72
CA HIS A 148 10.63 -4.74 1.97
C HIS A 148 10.93 -6.22 2.24
N ARG A 149 11.94 -6.77 1.55
CA ARG A 149 12.41 -8.13 1.79
C ARG A 149 13.25 -8.19 3.07
N GLY A 150 12.93 -9.12 3.96
CA GLY A 150 13.68 -9.40 5.18
C GLY A 150 12.85 -10.16 6.20
N ASP A 151 13.38 -10.39 7.39
CA ASP A 151 12.66 -11.04 8.51
C ASP A 151 12.67 -10.17 9.78
N GLU A 152 13.34 -9.02 9.71
CA GLU A 152 13.46 -8.04 10.77
C GLU A 152 12.19 -7.23 11.00
N THR A 153 12.10 -6.65 12.19
CA THR A 153 11.21 -5.53 12.50
C THR A 153 12.10 -4.35 12.86
N ILE A 154 11.90 -3.22 12.19
CA ILE A 154 12.59 -1.97 12.48
C ILE A 154 11.63 -1.05 13.22
N HIS A 155 12.10 -0.45 14.31
CA HIS A 155 11.38 0.56 15.08
C HIS A 155 12.21 1.85 15.14
N PRO A 156 12.04 2.79 14.19
CA PRO A 156 12.73 4.06 14.26
C PRO A 156 12.18 4.92 15.40
N GLU A 157 13.05 5.61 16.13
CA GLU A 157 12.61 6.62 17.11
C GLU A 157 12.22 7.95 16.44
N GLU A 158 12.78 8.20 15.25
CA GLU A 158 12.62 9.43 14.51
C GLU A 158 12.64 9.18 12.99
N MET A 159 11.84 9.95 12.25
CA MET A 159 11.92 10.08 10.80
C MET A 159 11.89 11.55 10.41
N TRP A 160 12.88 11.97 9.61
CA TRP A 160 13.02 13.35 9.11
C TRP A 160 12.88 14.44 10.19
N GLY A 161 13.50 14.26 11.36
CA GLY A 161 13.45 15.24 12.44
C GLY A 161 12.18 15.18 13.29
N LYS A 162 11.28 14.20 13.05
CA LYS A 162 10.05 14.01 13.83
C LYS A 162 10.05 12.67 14.54
N LYS A 163 9.67 12.70 15.82
CA LYS A 163 9.46 11.48 16.59
C LYS A 163 8.36 10.64 15.96
N VAL A 164 8.60 9.34 15.87
CA VAL A 164 7.62 8.37 15.41
C VAL A 164 7.57 7.20 16.38
N ASN A 165 6.45 6.50 16.34
CA ASN A 165 6.21 5.27 17.08
C ASN A 165 5.45 4.35 16.13
N MET A 166 6.16 3.56 15.33
CA MET A 166 5.56 2.59 14.42
C MET A 166 6.59 1.54 14.05
N ASP A 167 6.13 0.30 13.86
CA ASP A 167 6.98 -0.79 13.41
C ASP A 167 6.96 -0.92 11.88
N PHE A 168 8.11 -1.30 11.33
CA PHE A 168 8.27 -1.69 9.93
C PHE A 168 8.67 -3.17 9.90
N HIS A 169 7.72 -4.04 9.60
CA HIS A 169 7.92 -5.47 9.45
C HIS A 169 8.37 -5.78 8.01
N PHE A 170 9.56 -6.37 7.91
CA PHE A 170 10.06 -6.88 6.65
C PHE A 170 9.57 -8.32 6.48
N TRP A 171 9.38 -8.71 5.21
CA TRP A 171 8.79 -10.00 4.87
C TRP A 171 9.64 -10.75 3.86
N SER A 172 9.94 -12.02 4.14
CA SER A 172 10.46 -12.90 3.12
C SER A 172 9.39 -13.17 2.06
N ARG A 173 9.86 -13.44 0.84
CA ARG A 173 9.00 -13.83 -0.29
C ARG A 173 8.10 -15.02 0.10
N ASP A 174 8.71 -16.07 0.66
CA ASP A 174 7.99 -17.31 0.92
C ASP A 174 6.95 -17.15 2.04
N ALA A 175 7.24 -16.35 3.07
CA ALA A 175 6.28 -16.05 4.13
C ALA A 175 5.06 -15.28 3.60
N MET A 176 5.28 -14.21 2.83
CA MET A 176 4.16 -13.43 2.28
C MET A 176 3.34 -14.25 1.28
N GLU A 177 4.00 -15.09 0.46
CA GLU A 177 3.30 -16.01 -0.44
C GLU A 177 2.41 -16.99 0.35
N GLN A 178 2.91 -17.55 1.45
CA GLN A 178 2.13 -18.42 2.33
C GLN A 178 0.93 -17.70 2.93
N HIS A 179 1.11 -16.47 3.43
CA HIS A 179 0.02 -15.67 4.01
C HIS A 179 -1.06 -15.33 2.97
N LEU A 180 -0.68 -15.00 1.73
CA LEU A 180 -1.62 -14.79 0.63
C LEU A 180 -2.44 -16.05 0.33
N ARG A 181 -1.79 -17.22 0.27
CA ARG A 181 -2.47 -18.50 0.07
C ARG A 181 -3.41 -18.84 1.23
N GLU A 182 -3.00 -18.58 2.47
CA GLU A 182 -3.83 -18.79 3.66
C GLU A 182 -5.05 -17.85 3.71
N ALA A 183 -4.90 -16.62 3.25
CA ALA A 183 -6.03 -15.70 3.02
C ALA A 183 -6.91 -16.14 1.82
N GLY A 184 -6.45 -17.11 1.04
CA GLY A 184 -7.17 -17.72 -0.06
C GLY A 184 -7.04 -16.96 -1.39
N PHE A 185 -5.94 -16.26 -1.60
CA PHE A 185 -5.59 -15.71 -2.91
C PHE A 185 -4.92 -16.77 -3.79
N GLU A 186 -5.14 -16.65 -5.11
CA GLU A 186 -4.31 -17.28 -6.13
C GLU A 186 -3.10 -16.38 -6.41
N MET A 187 -1.89 -16.94 -6.41
CA MET A 187 -0.69 -16.19 -6.79
C MET A 187 -0.59 -16.08 -8.31
N LEU A 188 -0.41 -14.86 -8.81
CA LEU A 188 -0.21 -14.60 -10.24
C LEU A 188 1.26 -14.41 -10.59
N ASP A 189 1.99 -13.61 -9.80
CA ASP A 189 3.38 -13.28 -10.10
C ASP A 189 4.12 -12.74 -8.87
N VAL A 190 5.44 -12.91 -8.86
CA VAL A 190 6.34 -12.37 -7.83
C VAL A 190 7.58 -11.81 -8.50
N ILE A 191 7.86 -10.53 -8.26
CA ILE A 191 9.02 -9.83 -8.80
C ILE A 191 9.86 -9.29 -7.65
N GLU A 192 11.18 -9.43 -7.75
CA GLU A 192 12.12 -8.86 -6.80
C GLU A 192 13.09 -7.91 -7.50
N ARG A 193 13.53 -6.87 -6.79
CA ARG A 193 14.64 -6.03 -7.25
C ARG A 193 15.56 -5.64 -6.11
N ALA A 194 16.83 -5.45 -6.44
CA ALA A 194 17.76 -4.67 -5.62
C ALA A 194 17.28 -3.21 -5.50
N PRO A 195 17.68 -2.48 -4.46
CA PRO A 195 17.33 -1.07 -4.36
C PRO A 195 17.94 -0.26 -5.51
N TYR A 196 17.29 0.86 -5.86
CA TYR A 196 17.91 1.88 -6.70
C TYR A 196 19.05 2.59 -5.94
N ALA A 197 19.72 3.53 -6.60
CA ALA A 197 20.80 4.31 -5.97
C ALA A 197 20.32 4.98 -4.65
N PRO A 198 21.21 5.18 -3.66
CA PRO A 198 20.84 5.66 -2.31
C PRO A 198 20.09 6.99 -2.24
N ASP A 199 20.24 7.84 -3.26
CA ASP A 199 19.54 9.13 -3.40
C ASP A 199 18.10 8.99 -3.92
N VAL A 200 17.73 7.81 -4.44
CA VAL A 200 16.40 7.52 -4.97
C VAL A 200 15.47 6.94 -3.90
N GLU A 201 15.97 6.06 -3.04
CA GLU A 201 15.14 5.34 -2.07
C GLU A 201 15.92 4.73 -0.91
N HIS A 202 15.17 4.33 0.12
CA HIS A 202 15.69 3.51 1.21
C HIS A 202 16.29 2.19 0.69
N GLN A 203 17.47 1.85 1.20
CA GLN A 203 18.30 0.76 0.70
C GLN A 203 17.86 -0.59 1.27
N SER A 204 16.92 -1.22 0.58
CA SER A 204 16.43 -2.57 0.88
C SER A 204 16.00 -3.27 -0.41
N HIS A 205 16.12 -4.59 -0.47
CA HIS A 205 15.52 -5.36 -1.54
C HIS A 205 13.98 -5.22 -1.50
N ARG A 206 13.38 -5.05 -2.68
CA ARG A 206 11.94 -4.85 -2.83
C ARG A 206 11.29 -6.11 -3.41
N VAL A 207 10.12 -6.45 -2.91
CA VAL A 207 9.28 -7.53 -3.42
C VAL A 207 7.95 -6.96 -3.88
N TYR A 208 7.48 -7.41 -5.02
CA TYR A 208 6.22 -7.07 -5.65
C TYR A 208 5.44 -8.35 -5.88
N MET A 209 4.18 -8.40 -5.44
CA MET A 209 3.34 -9.58 -5.59
C MET A 209 1.99 -9.23 -6.20
N PHE A 210 1.65 -9.94 -7.28
CA PHE A 210 0.31 -9.93 -7.85
C PHE A 210 -0.42 -11.18 -7.39
N ALA A 211 -1.61 -10.99 -6.84
CA ALA A 211 -2.48 -12.07 -6.39
C ALA A 211 -3.93 -11.80 -6.83
N ARG A 212 -4.73 -12.86 -6.98
CA ARG A 212 -6.10 -12.79 -7.48
C ARG A 212 -7.08 -13.41 -6.49
N LYS A 213 -8.23 -12.77 -6.32
CA LYS A 213 -9.37 -13.36 -5.61
C LYS A 213 -9.96 -14.51 -6.46
N MET A 214 -9.94 -15.71 -5.89
CA MET A 214 -10.68 -16.87 -6.41
C MET A 214 -12.18 -16.75 -6.18
#